data_AF-A0A433Y7A4-F1
#
_entry.id   AF-A0A433Y7A4-F1
#
_cell.length_a   1.000
_cell.length_b   1.000
_cell.length_c   1.000
_cell.angle_alpha   90.00
_cell.angle_beta   90.00
_cell.angle_gamma   90.00
#
_symmetry.space_group_name_H-M   'P 1'
#
loop_
_entity.id
_entity.type
_entity.pdbx_description
1 polymer ?
#
loop_
_entity_poly.entity_id
_entity_poly.type
_entity_poly.pdbx_seq_one_letter_code
_entity_poly.pdbx_strand_id
1 'polypeptide(L)'
;MKVYKFREHSKAMNFSAVFNNDEHPIHSDFDGSPKQNIWTPIKLETLFKRTYKDFPYYIIGQPVVSKRVKELMEPFTCNEVEFLPLIHDDFEFFMVNVTNVLDCVDWQRSDFRTFDDGSWAGFNKLVFDFHKVPEDTYMFKINQGATTRVYVTEAFKDLIERNKLKGLDFSQVYDSDFTEAKELEQKRNYESALADIERSKGQEFSYEEAGERVGQGKAVASGKWKMQLSTKGNFLLGELLLDLTYQWIRPMYIPPILLDYLWHEVDKDTI
;
A
#
# COMPACT_ATOMS: atom_id res chain seq x y z
N MET A 1 -18.22 -2.05 0.26
CA MET A 1 -17.26 -1.40 1.17
C MET A 1 -15.84 -1.65 0.72
N LYS A 2 -15.05 -0.59 0.60
CA LYS A 2 -13.62 -0.65 0.31
C LYS A 2 -12.80 -0.17 1.49
N VAL A 3 -11.61 -0.72 1.63
CA VAL A 3 -10.64 -0.33 2.66
C VAL A 3 -9.35 0.11 2.00
N TYR A 4 -8.75 1.17 2.53
CA TYR A 4 -7.53 1.78 2.05
C TYR A 4 -6.52 1.86 3.20
N LYS A 5 -5.23 1.86 2.87
CA LYS A 5 -4.19 2.27 3.83
C LYS A 5 -4.23 3.79 3.98
N PHE A 6 -4.15 4.27 5.22
CA PHE A 6 -3.78 5.65 5.47
C PHE A 6 -2.31 5.82 5.09
N ARG A 7 -2.04 6.61 4.06
CA ARG A 7 -0.69 6.85 3.58
C ARG A 7 -0.57 8.29 3.15
N GLU A 8 0.42 8.98 3.68
CA GLU A 8 0.69 10.36 3.35
C GLU A 8 1.27 10.48 1.93
N HIS A 9 0.79 11.48 1.20
CA HIS A 9 1.30 11.81 -0.12
C HIS A 9 2.70 12.39 0.00
N SER A 10 3.57 12.06 -0.95
CA SER A 10 4.93 12.61 -1.08
C SER A 10 5.05 14.15 -1.08
N LYS A 11 3.95 14.92 -1.19
CA LYS A 11 3.94 16.39 -1.16
C LYS A 11 3.49 16.95 0.20
N ALA A 12 3.21 16.08 1.17
CA ALA A 12 2.90 16.42 2.55
C ALA A 12 4.11 17.05 3.26
N MET A 13 3.88 18.06 4.10
CA MET A 13 4.92 18.57 4.99
C MET A 13 5.45 17.45 5.89
N ASN A 14 6.74 17.51 6.23
CA ASN A 14 7.37 16.49 7.07
C ASN A 14 7.74 17.08 8.43
N PHE A 15 7.39 16.38 9.49
CA PHE A 15 7.66 16.77 10.87
C PHE A 15 8.41 15.72 11.67
N SER A 16 9.17 16.19 12.65
CA SER A 16 9.66 15.41 13.78
C SER A 16 9.32 16.14 15.08
N ALA A 17 9.26 15.41 16.18
CA ALA A 17 9.16 16.03 17.50
C ALA A 17 10.54 16.59 17.89
N VAL A 18 10.57 17.69 18.62
CA VAL A 18 11.79 18.16 19.26
C VAL A 18 12.14 17.19 20.39
N PHE A 19 13.34 16.62 20.35
CA PHE A 19 13.82 15.68 21.38
C PHE A 19 14.11 16.41 22.68
N ASN A 20 13.08 16.54 23.52
CA ASN A 20 13.17 17.19 24.83
C ASN A 20 12.86 16.23 25.99
N ASN A 21 12.23 15.09 25.72
CA ASN A 21 11.89 14.08 26.73
C ASN A 21 11.61 12.73 26.06
N ASP A 22 12.50 11.75 26.24
CA ASP A 22 12.37 10.41 25.68
C ASP A 22 11.16 9.63 26.26
N GLU A 23 10.66 10.02 27.44
CA GLU A 23 9.49 9.40 28.07
C GLU A 23 8.16 9.95 27.56
N HIS A 24 8.17 10.94 26.64
CA HIS A 24 6.93 11.52 26.14
C HIS A 24 6.10 10.47 25.37
N PRO A 25 4.77 10.38 25.55
CA PRO A 25 3.94 9.35 24.89
C PRO A 25 3.96 9.38 23.36
N ILE A 26 4.44 10.46 22.75
CA ILE A 26 4.67 10.52 21.28
C ILE A 26 5.69 9.49 20.79
N HIS A 27 6.58 9.01 21.68
CA HIS A 27 7.59 7.99 21.40
C HIS A 27 7.10 6.57 21.76
N SER A 28 5.92 6.47 22.38
CA SER A 28 5.31 5.17 22.72
C SER A 28 4.62 4.54 21.51
N ASP A 29 4.29 3.26 21.66
CA ASP A 29 3.47 2.56 20.69
C ASP A 29 2.06 3.13 20.64
N PHE A 30 1.58 3.43 19.44
CA PHE A 30 0.20 3.79 19.18
C PHE A 30 -0.58 2.51 18.88
N ASP A 31 -0.67 1.61 19.86
CA ASP A 31 -1.31 0.28 19.74
C ASP A 31 -2.84 0.32 19.81
N GLY A 32 -3.44 1.51 19.98
CA GLY A 32 -4.87 1.71 20.18
C GLY A 32 -5.24 2.04 21.62
N SER A 33 -4.30 1.96 22.57
CA SER A 33 -4.49 2.49 23.92
C SER A 33 -4.76 4.00 23.90
N PRO A 34 -5.74 4.50 24.70
CA PRO A 34 -5.95 5.93 24.90
C PRO A 34 -4.71 6.61 25.46
N LYS A 35 -4.39 7.80 24.96
CA LYS A 35 -3.26 8.61 25.40
C LYS A 35 -3.67 10.00 25.88
N GLN A 36 -4.95 10.39 25.73
CA GLN A 36 -5.40 11.74 26.07
C GLN A 36 -5.07 12.16 27.51
N ASN A 37 -5.15 11.25 28.48
CA ASN A 37 -4.88 11.53 29.90
C ASN A 37 -3.39 11.68 30.24
N ILE A 38 -2.50 11.18 29.40
CA ILE A 38 -1.04 11.24 29.61
C ILE A 38 -0.36 12.17 28.60
N TRP A 39 -1.11 12.74 27.67
CA TRP A 39 -0.57 13.57 26.60
C TRP A 39 -0.33 15.00 27.07
N THR A 40 0.84 15.52 26.73
CA THR A 40 1.17 16.94 26.87
C THR A 40 1.50 17.52 25.51
N PRO A 41 1.05 18.75 25.18
CA PRO A 41 1.37 19.35 23.89
C PRO A 41 2.89 19.42 23.66
N ILE A 42 3.36 18.84 22.57
CA ILE A 42 4.79 18.76 22.23
C ILE A 42 5.09 19.53 20.95
N LYS A 43 6.26 20.20 20.92
CA LYS A 43 6.71 20.97 19.77
C LYS A 43 7.17 20.05 18.63
N LEU A 44 6.71 20.39 17.42
CA LEU A 44 7.18 19.84 16.16
C LEU A 44 8.19 20.78 15.49
N GLU A 45 9.15 20.18 14.82
CA GLU A 45 10.06 20.83 13.88
C GLU A 45 9.71 20.45 12.44
N THR A 46 9.74 21.43 11.54
CA THR A 46 9.60 21.17 10.10
C THR A 46 10.90 20.67 9.51
N LEU A 47 10.93 19.41 9.12
CA LEU A 47 12.04 18.81 8.37
C LEU A 47 12.01 19.25 6.91
N PHE A 48 10.83 19.22 6.28
CA PHE A 48 10.66 19.62 4.89
C PHE A 48 9.37 20.42 4.71
N LYS A 49 9.54 21.68 4.30
CA LYS A 49 8.44 22.56 3.90
C LYS A 49 7.93 22.14 2.51
N ARG A 50 7.02 21.16 2.48
CA ARG A 50 6.29 20.76 1.27
C ARG A 50 4.94 21.51 1.18
N THR A 51 4.17 21.24 0.14
CA THR A 51 2.97 22.03 -0.22
C THR A 51 1.69 21.59 0.49
N TYR A 52 1.52 20.31 0.79
CA TYR A 52 0.30 19.81 1.41
C TYR A 52 0.41 19.82 2.94
N LYS A 53 -0.61 20.38 3.59
CA LYS A 53 -0.62 20.61 5.04
C LYS A 53 -1.77 19.93 5.76
N ASP A 54 -2.75 19.38 5.04
CA ASP A 54 -3.92 18.78 5.70
C ASP A 54 -3.54 17.48 6.40
N PHE A 55 -2.66 16.67 5.78
CA PHE A 55 -2.12 15.42 6.32
C PHE A 55 -0.58 15.41 6.22
N PRO A 56 0.12 16.15 7.08
CA PRO A 56 1.57 16.12 7.15
C PRO A 56 2.09 14.73 7.59
N TYR A 57 3.26 14.35 7.10
CA TYR A 57 3.96 13.13 7.48
C TYR A 57 4.78 13.36 8.74
N TYR A 58 4.53 12.57 9.78
CA TYR A 58 5.40 12.48 10.95
C TYR A 58 6.43 11.38 10.75
N ILE A 59 7.70 11.63 11.08
CA ILE A 59 8.80 10.71 10.72
C ILE A 59 8.65 9.29 11.28
N ILE A 60 7.96 9.13 12.42
CA ILE A 60 7.69 7.84 13.08
C ILE A 60 6.41 7.18 12.52
N GLY A 61 5.70 7.83 11.60
CA GLY A 61 4.62 7.25 10.79
C GLY A 61 3.22 7.35 11.40
N GLN A 62 3.05 8.01 12.55
CA GLN A 62 1.74 8.21 13.15
C GLN A 62 0.98 9.35 12.45
N PRO A 63 -0.34 9.22 12.23
CA PRO A 63 -1.07 10.21 11.45
C PRO A 63 -1.10 11.57 12.16
N VAL A 64 -0.80 12.63 11.43
CA VAL A 64 -0.94 14.01 11.88
C VAL A 64 -1.90 14.73 10.95
N VAL A 65 -2.75 15.59 11.52
CA VAL A 65 -3.76 16.34 10.78
C VAL A 65 -3.75 17.82 11.14
N SER A 66 -4.09 18.68 10.17
CA SER A 66 -4.33 20.10 10.44
C SER A 66 -5.62 20.31 11.24
N LYS A 67 -5.75 21.47 11.88
CA LYS A 67 -6.99 21.88 12.54
C LYS A 67 -8.25 21.74 11.67
N ARG A 68 -8.20 22.20 10.42
CA ARG A 68 -9.35 22.08 9.50
C ARG A 68 -9.74 20.62 9.26
N VAL A 69 -8.76 19.73 9.17
CA VAL A 69 -9.03 18.29 9.03
C VAL A 69 -9.65 17.73 10.29
N LYS A 70 -9.09 18.05 11.47
CA LYS A 70 -9.68 17.68 12.77
C LYS A 70 -11.15 18.10 12.84
N GLU A 71 -11.43 19.39 12.62
CA GLU A 71 -12.78 19.95 12.72
C GLU A 71 -13.78 19.26 11.76
N LEU A 72 -13.31 18.84 10.59
CA LEU A 72 -14.12 18.09 9.63
C LEU A 72 -14.36 16.63 10.08
N MET A 73 -13.32 15.96 10.57
CA MET A 73 -13.35 14.52 10.89
C MET A 73 -14.02 14.22 12.23
N GLU A 74 -13.84 15.09 13.22
CA GLU A 74 -14.22 14.86 14.62
C GLU A 74 -15.69 14.45 14.82
N PRO A 75 -16.69 15.00 14.11
CA PRO A 75 -18.08 14.53 14.22
C PRO A 75 -18.28 13.08 13.78
N PHE A 76 -17.43 12.56 12.90
CA PHE A 76 -17.54 11.22 12.31
C PHE A 76 -16.64 10.19 13.01
N THR A 77 -15.51 10.63 13.58
CA THR A 77 -14.49 9.76 14.16
C THR A 77 -14.41 9.84 15.69
N CYS A 78 -15.39 10.45 16.35
CA CYS A 78 -15.33 10.75 17.80
C CYS A 78 -15.14 9.52 18.69
N ASN A 79 -15.63 8.35 18.26
CA ASN A 79 -15.48 7.08 18.99
C ASN A 79 -14.29 6.25 18.51
N GLU A 80 -13.54 6.74 17.51
CA GLU A 80 -12.52 5.96 16.83
C GLU A 80 -11.10 6.46 17.04
N VAL A 81 -10.96 7.75 17.33
CA VAL A 81 -9.68 8.42 17.40
C VAL A 81 -9.65 9.44 18.55
N GLU A 82 -8.47 9.67 19.09
CA GLU A 82 -8.16 10.84 19.90
C GLU A 82 -7.34 11.83 19.08
N PHE A 83 -7.70 13.11 19.18
CA PHE A 83 -6.89 14.20 18.63
C PHE A 83 -6.00 14.78 19.73
N LEU A 84 -4.71 14.50 19.65
CA LEU A 84 -3.73 14.90 20.65
C LEU A 84 -3.00 16.16 20.17
N PRO A 85 -3.06 17.28 20.91
CA PRO A 85 -2.56 18.57 20.44
C PRO A 85 -1.03 18.58 20.25
N LEU A 86 -0.58 19.22 19.17
CA LEU A 86 0.83 19.46 18.86
C LEU A 86 1.10 20.96 18.81
N ILE A 87 2.33 21.36 19.13
CA ILE A 87 2.78 22.75 19.05
C ILE A 87 3.59 22.91 17.75
N HIS A 88 3.22 23.87 16.91
CA HIS A 88 3.98 24.24 15.71
C HIS A 88 3.90 25.75 15.51
N ASP A 89 4.99 26.36 15.04
CA ASP A 89 5.14 27.83 15.03
C ASP A 89 4.13 28.54 14.10
N ASP A 90 3.81 27.91 12.97
CA ASP A 90 2.95 28.52 11.92
C ASP A 90 1.51 27.98 11.84
N PHE A 91 1.22 26.81 12.44
CA PHE A 91 -0.01 26.05 12.18
C PHE A 91 -0.46 25.27 13.41
N GLU A 92 -1.77 24.99 13.50
CA GLU A 92 -2.34 24.11 14.52
C GLU A 92 -2.45 22.68 13.96
N PHE A 93 -1.74 21.75 14.59
CA PHE A 93 -1.72 20.32 14.23
C PHE A 93 -2.13 19.44 15.40
N PHE A 94 -2.62 18.25 15.06
CA PHE A 94 -3.03 17.24 16.01
C PHE A 94 -2.49 15.89 15.55
N MET A 95 -1.93 15.13 16.49
CA MET A 95 -1.65 13.71 16.30
C MET A 95 -2.97 12.97 16.39
N VAL A 96 -3.23 12.03 15.48
CA VAL A 96 -4.42 11.18 15.52
C VAL A 96 -4.04 9.84 16.10
N ASN A 97 -4.41 9.61 17.35
CA ASN A 97 -4.32 8.27 17.95
C ASN A 97 -5.58 7.50 17.60
N VAL A 98 -5.50 6.59 16.62
CA VAL A 98 -6.61 5.69 16.30
C VAL A 98 -6.72 4.66 17.42
N THR A 99 -7.80 4.73 18.19
CA THR A 99 -8.12 3.84 19.32
C THR A 99 -9.05 2.69 18.90
N ASN A 100 -9.71 2.82 17.74
CA ASN A 100 -10.53 1.75 17.17
C ASN A 100 -9.65 0.61 16.64
N VAL A 101 -9.47 -0.45 17.44
CA VAL A 101 -8.76 -1.68 17.03
C VAL A 101 -9.77 -2.80 16.86
N LEU A 102 -9.88 -3.32 15.64
CA LEU A 102 -10.88 -4.32 15.25
C LEU A 102 -10.24 -5.69 15.00
N ASP A 103 -10.86 -6.74 15.53
CA ASP A 103 -10.53 -8.13 15.19
C ASP A 103 -11.30 -8.58 13.95
N CYS A 104 -10.99 -7.97 12.81
CA CYS A 104 -11.74 -8.10 11.56
C CYS A 104 -10.95 -8.82 10.44
N VAL A 105 -9.87 -9.53 10.78
CA VAL A 105 -9.11 -10.29 9.78
C VAL A 105 -9.82 -11.61 9.49
N ASP A 106 -10.05 -11.90 8.21
CA ASP A 106 -10.45 -13.23 7.75
C ASP A 106 -9.20 -14.09 7.59
N TRP A 107 -8.90 -14.89 8.61
CA TRP A 107 -7.72 -15.74 8.64
C TRP A 107 -7.76 -16.92 7.67
N GLN A 108 -8.93 -17.31 7.19
CA GLN A 108 -9.04 -18.41 6.22
C GLN A 108 -8.67 -17.93 4.81
N ARG A 109 -9.01 -16.68 4.49
CA ARG A 109 -8.77 -16.08 3.17
C ARG A 109 -7.55 -15.18 3.08
N SER A 110 -7.02 -14.74 4.23
CA SER A 110 -5.78 -13.96 4.29
C SER A 110 -4.56 -14.86 4.19
N ASP A 111 -3.50 -14.36 3.54
CA ASP A 111 -2.18 -14.97 3.50
C ASP A 111 -1.19 -14.10 4.26
N PHE A 112 -0.49 -14.70 5.21
CA PHE A 112 0.48 -14.02 6.06
C PHE A 112 1.84 -14.70 6.00
N ARG A 113 2.87 -13.91 6.25
CA ARG A 113 4.25 -14.36 6.29
C ARG A 113 4.79 -14.26 7.70
N THR A 114 5.68 -15.19 8.02
CA THR A 114 6.46 -15.19 9.26
C THR A 114 7.94 -14.98 8.93
N PHE A 115 8.70 -14.52 9.91
CA PHE A 115 10.16 -14.59 9.87
C PHE A 115 10.63 -16.03 10.12
N ASP A 116 11.92 -16.28 9.96
CA ASP A 116 12.53 -17.61 10.16
C ASP A 116 12.36 -18.14 11.60
N ASP A 117 12.20 -17.23 12.58
CA ASP A 117 11.93 -17.55 13.98
C ASP A 117 10.44 -17.82 14.28
N GLY A 118 9.58 -17.78 13.27
CA GLY A 118 8.12 -17.98 13.38
C GLY A 118 7.34 -16.75 13.81
N SER A 119 8.00 -15.62 14.11
CA SER A 119 7.31 -14.38 14.46
C SER A 119 6.61 -13.76 13.24
N TRP A 120 5.51 -13.02 13.48
CA TRP A 120 4.70 -12.45 12.41
C TRP A 120 5.46 -11.35 11.64
N ALA A 121 5.51 -11.47 10.30
CA ALA A 121 6.25 -10.56 9.43
C ALA A 121 5.35 -9.69 8.52
N GLY A 122 4.05 -9.98 8.44
CA GLY A 122 3.10 -9.22 7.63
C GLY A 122 2.07 -10.06 6.90
N PHE A 123 1.21 -9.38 6.13
CA PHE A 123 0.29 -10.00 5.18
C PHE A 123 0.84 -9.89 3.76
N ASN A 124 0.79 -11.00 3.02
CA ASN A 124 0.93 -11.01 1.56
C ASN A 124 -0.41 -10.67 0.90
N LYS A 125 -1.50 -11.20 1.47
CA LYS A 125 -2.90 -10.88 1.13
C LYS A 125 -3.68 -10.66 2.41
N LEU A 126 -4.29 -9.49 2.57
CA LEU A 126 -5.14 -9.17 3.72
C LEU A 126 -6.60 -9.12 3.28
N VAL A 127 -7.43 -9.93 3.92
CA VAL A 127 -8.88 -9.99 3.72
C VAL A 127 -9.55 -9.59 5.03
N PHE A 128 -10.55 -8.72 4.93
CA PHE A 128 -11.35 -8.33 6.09
C PHE A 128 -12.68 -9.10 6.11
N ASP A 129 -13.08 -9.55 7.29
CA ASP A 129 -14.45 -9.97 7.60
C ASP A 129 -15.27 -8.72 7.92
N PHE A 130 -16.04 -8.26 6.95
CA PHE A 130 -16.81 -7.03 7.08
C PHE A 130 -18.00 -7.13 8.01
N HIS A 131 -18.45 -8.33 8.38
CA HIS A 131 -19.44 -8.45 9.45
C HIS A 131 -18.87 -7.98 10.81
N LYS A 132 -17.55 -7.89 10.92
CA LYS A 132 -16.82 -7.39 12.10
C LYS A 132 -16.32 -5.95 11.96
N VAL A 133 -16.66 -5.26 10.86
CA VAL A 133 -16.36 -3.84 10.67
C VAL A 133 -17.67 -3.06 10.68
N PRO A 134 -17.96 -2.28 11.74
CA PRO A 134 -19.18 -1.46 11.81
C PRO A 134 -19.32 -0.55 10.58
N GLU A 135 -20.55 -0.40 10.05
CA GLU A 135 -20.81 0.35 8.82
C GLU A 135 -20.42 1.83 8.90
N ASP A 136 -20.49 2.41 10.10
CA ASP A 136 -20.12 3.78 10.41
C ASP A 136 -18.63 3.95 10.72
N THR A 137 -17.81 2.91 10.48
CA THR A 137 -16.37 3.00 10.70
C THR A 137 -15.69 3.91 9.66
N TYR A 138 -14.88 4.86 10.09
CA TYR A 138 -14.04 5.70 9.22
C TYR A 138 -12.58 5.30 9.31
N MET A 139 -12.05 5.15 10.52
CA MET A 139 -10.66 4.83 10.79
C MET A 139 -10.55 3.67 11.77
N PHE A 140 -9.66 2.73 11.49
CA PHE A 140 -9.40 1.62 12.39
C PHE A 140 -7.99 1.03 12.23
N LYS A 141 -7.63 0.20 13.19
CA LYS A 141 -6.45 -0.66 13.20
C LYS A 141 -6.90 -2.11 13.29
N ILE A 142 -6.01 -3.03 12.92
CA ILE A 142 -6.17 -4.45 13.25
C ILE A 142 -5.15 -4.83 14.31
N ASN A 143 -5.45 -5.86 15.09
CA ASN A 143 -4.55 -6.37 16.13
C ASN A 143 -3.11 -6.58 15.59
N GLN A 144 -2.97 -7.18 14.41
CA GLN A 144 -1.68 -7.40 13.77
C GLN A 144 -1.18 -6.14 13.07
N GLY A 145 -0.28 -5.44 13.75
CA GLY A 145 0.31 -4.19 13.27
C GLY A 145 -0.43 -2.95 13.74
N ALA A 146 -1.20 -3.03 14.84
CA ALA A 146 -1.86 -1.87 15.45
C ALA A 146 -0.90 -0.70 15.69
N THR A 147 0.36 -0.98 15.98
CA THR A 147 1.41 0.03 16.21
C THR A 147 1.89 0.74 14.94
N THR A 148 1.69 0.15 13.75
CA THR A 148 2.34 0.59 12.51
C THR A 148 1.39 0.87 11.35
N ARG A 149 0.14 0.43 11.41
CA ARG A 149 -0.78 0.49 10.27
C ARG A 149 -2.14 1.04 10.67
N VAL A 150 -2.59 2.04 9.92
CA VAL A 150 -3.94 2.60 10.00
C VAL A 150 -4.67 2.30 8.69
N TYR A 151 -5.90 1.84 8.82
CA TYR A 151 -6.81 1.59 7.71
C TYR A 151 -7.96 2.59 7.77
N VAL A 152 -8.47 2.93 6.58
CA VAL A 152 -9.60 3.82 6.43
C VAL A 152 -10.61 3.25 5.45
N THR A 153 -11.88 3.53 5.68
CA THR A 153 -12.97 3.03 4.82
C THR A 153 -13.23 3.97 3.63
N GLU A 154 -14.07 3.52 2.71
CA GLU A 154 -14.58 4.34 1.61
C GLU A 154 -15.29 5.61 2.10
N ALA A 155 -15.99 5.56 3.25
CA ALA A 155 -16.65 6.72 3.85
C ALA A 155 -15.63 7.82 4.22
N PHE A 156 -14.50 7.43 4.81
CA PHE A 156 -13.40 8.36 5.10
C PHE A 156 -12.82 8.95 3.81
N LYS A 157 -12.50 8.10 2.83
CA LYS A 157 -11.95 8.57 1.54
C LYS A 157 -12.88 9.60 0.89
N ASP A 158 -14.17 9.31 0.84
CA ASP A 158 -15.20 10.20 0.31
C ASP A 158 -15.26 11.53 1.06
N LEU A 159 -15.20 11.51 2.39
CA LEU A 159 -15.15 12.72 3.22
C LEU A 159 -13.96 13.61 2.85
N ILE A 160 -12.78 13.02 2.70
CA ILE A 160 -11.55 13.74 2.35
C ILE A 160 -11.62 14.33 0.93
N GLU A 161 -12.03 13.52 -0.05
CA GLU A 161 -12.07 13.92 -1.46
C GLU A 161 -13.13 14.99 -1.74
N ARG A 162 -14.34 14.84 -1.19
CA ARG A 162 -15.43 15.82 -1.34
C ARG A 162 -15.05 17.19 -0.77
N ASN A 163 -14.28 17.20 0.32
CA ASN A 163 -13.79 18.42 0.96
C ASN A 163 -12.44 18.92 0.39
N LYS A 164 -11.94 18.28 -0.67
CA LYS A 164 -10.71 18.66 -1.41
C LYS A 164 -9.47 18.76 -0.50
N LEU A 165 -9.42 17.97 0.57
CA LEU A 165 -8.27 17.91 1.47
C LEU A 165 -7.09 17.21 0.78
N LYS A 166 -5.86 17.64 1.08
CA LYS A 166 -4.64 17.21 0.37
C LYS A 166 -3.60 16.61 1.29
N GLY A 167 -2.94 15.55 0.85
CA GLY A 167 -1.85 14.94 1.61
C GLY A 167 -2.00 13.45 1.85
N LEU A 168 -2.99 12.78 1.25
CA LEU A 168 -3.13 11.32 1.31
C LEU A 168 -3.09 10.69 -0.08
N ASP A 169 -2.54 9.48 -0.14
CA ASP A 169 -2.55 8.56 -1.28
C ASP A 169 -3.35 7.30 -0.89
N PHE A 170 -4.58 7.20 -1.39
CA PHE A 170 -5.46 6.07 -1.07
C PHE A 170 -5.04 4.81 -1.84
N SER A 171 -4.21 3.98 -1.20
CA SER A 171 -3.87 2.65 -1.71
C SER A 171 -4.92 1.65 -1.24
N GLN A 172 -5.76 1.17 -2.15
CA GLN A 172 -6.79 0.17 -1.83
C GLN A 172 -6.11 -1.12 -1.34
N VAL A 173 -6.57 -1.62 -0.19
CA VAL A 173 -6.12 -2.91 0.36
C VAL A 173 -7.19 -3.98 0.23
N TYR A 174 -8.46 -3.58 0.12
CA TYR A 174 -9.57 -4.51 0.03
C TYR A 174 -10.80 -3.88 -0.63
N ASP A 175 -11.61 -4.74 -1.26
CA ASP A 175 -12.91 -4.41 -1.86
C ASP A 175 -13.89 -5.55 -1.62
N SER A 176 -15.00 -5.29 -0.91
CA SER A 176 -16.05 -6.31 -0.67
C SER A 176 -16.61 -6.88 -1.95
N ASP A 177 -16.64 -6.07 -3.01
CA ASP A 177 -17.27 -6.45 -4.26
C ASP A 177 -16.36 -7.42 -5.04
N PHE A 178 -15.10 -7.54 -4.62
CA PHE A 178 -14.15 -8.55 -5.08
C PHE A 178 -14.29 -9.83 -4.26
N THR A 179 -15.37 -10.55 -4.54
CA THR A 179 -15.74 -11.81 -3.87
C THR A 179 -14.73 -12.94 -4.15
N GLU A 180 -14.70 -13.97 -3.30
CA GLU A 180 -13.90 -15.18 -3.52
C GLU A 180 -14.15 -15.84 -4.90
N ALA A 181 -15.39 -15.83 -5.38
CA ALA A 181 -15.71 -16.34 -6.72
C ALA A 181 -14.96 -15.58 -7.82
N LYS A 182 -14.84 -14.25 -7.70
CA LYS A 182 -14.08 -13.40 -8.62
C LYS A 182 -12.57 -13.60 -8.47
N GLU A 183 -12.08 -13.81 -7.25
CA GLU A 183 -10.68 -14.17 -7.01
C GLU A 183 -10.33 -15.50 -7.70
N LEU A 184 -11.18 -16.51 -7.56
CA LEU A 184 -11.00 -17.82 -8.17
C LEU A 184 -11.11 -17.74 -9.69
N GLU A 185 -12.08 -16.98 -10.21
CA GLU A 185 -12.21 -16.74 -11.65
C GLU A 185 -10.98 -16.04 -12.22
N GLN A 186 -10.48 -14.98 -11.57
CA GLN A 186 -9.26 -14.29 -11.99
C GLN A 186 -8.06 -15.24 -11.98
N LYS A 187 -7.90 -16.05 -10.92
CA LYS A 187 -6.83 -17.05 -10.85
C LYS A 187 -6.93 -18.08 -11.98
N ARG A 188 -8.13 -18.58 -12.26
CA ARG A 188 -8.37 -19.52 -13.38
C ARG A 188 -8.06 -18.87 -14.72
N ASN A 189 -8.45 -17.62 -14.93
CA ASN A 189 -8.15 -16.88 -16.15
C ASN A 189 -6.64 -16.66 -16.31
N TYR A 190 -5.93 -16.34 -15.24
CA TYR A 190 -4.47 -16.23 -15.21
C TYR A 190 -3.78 -17.56 -15.54
N GLU A 191 -4.20 -18.66 -14.90
CA GLU A 191 -3.66 -20.00 -15.20
C GLU A 191 -3.95 -20.42 -16.64
N SER A 192 -5.14 -20.11 -17.16
CA SER A 192 -5.48 -20.34 -18.57
C SER A 192 -4.60 -19.52 -19.50
N ALA A 193 -4.38 -18.24 -19.22
CA ALA A 193 -3.53 -17.37 -20.03
C ALA A 193 -2.08 -17.87 -20.06
N LEU A 194 -1.53 -18.30 -18.92
CA LEU A 194 -0.21 -18.93 -18.87
C LEU A 194 -0.16 -20.23 -19.68
N ALA A 195 -1.18 -21.07 -19.58
CA ALA A 195 -1.27 -22.30 -20.35
C ALA A 195 -1.40 -22.04 -21.85
N ASP A 196 -2.09 -20.97 -22.25
CA ASP A 196 -2.24 -20.57 -23.65
C ASP A 196 -0.94 -20.01 -24.23
N ILE A 197 -0.18 -19.23 -23.46
CA ILE A 197 1.19 -18.82 -23.81
C ILE A 197 2.04 -20.07 -24.08
N GLU A 198 2.04 -21.02 -23.15
CA GLU A 198 2.84 -22.24 -23.28
C GLU A 198 2.33 -23.20 -24.36
N ARG A 199 1.03 -23.17 -24.71
CA ARG A 199 0.46 -24.00 -25.78
C ARG A 199 0.70 -23.41 -27.16
N SER A 200 0.69 -22.09 -27.27
CA SER A 200 0.92 -21.35 -28.52
C SER A 200 2.40 -21.09 -28.81
N LYS A 201 3.30 -21.58 -27.95
CA LYS A 201 4.73 -21.37 -28.10
C LYS A 201 5.27 -21.94 -29.40
N GLY A 202 6.09 -21.12 -30.06
CA GLY A 202 6.87 -21.54 -31.22
C GLY A 202 8.12 -22.34 -30.82
N GLN A 203 9.13 -22.29 -31.66
CA GLN A 203 10.43 -22.88 -31.34
C GLN A 203 11.02 -22.23 -30.09
N GLU A 204 11.43 -23.07 -29.14
CA GLU A 204 12.09 -22.63 -27.92
C GLU A 204 13.59 -22.41 -28.14
N PHE A 205 14.14 -21.44 -27.41
CA PHE A 205 15.54 -21.06 -27.46
C PHE A 205 16.06 -20.58 -26.09
N SER A 206 17.39 -20.50 -25.97
CA SER A 206 18.06 -20.08 -24.74
C SER A 206 17.85 -18.60 -24.43
N TYR A 207 18.17 -18.18 -23.20
CA TYR A 207 18.15 -16.77 -22.82
C TYR A 207 19.07 -15.90 -23.69
N GLU A 208 20.24 -16.42 -24.10
CA GLU A 208 21.19 -15.69 -24.95
C GLU A 208 20.55 -15.36 -26.31
N GLU A 209 19.96 -16.36 -26.97
CA GLU A 209 19.22 -16.18 -28.22
C GLU A 209 18.00 -15.27 -28.04
N ALA A 210 17.32 -15.35 -26.90
CA ALA A 210 16.21 -14.47 -26.56
C ALA A 210 16.67 -13.00 -26.51
N GLY A 211 17.83 -12.74 -25.90
CA GLY A 211 18.45 -11.40 -25.86
C GLY A 211 18.76 -10.85 -27.26
N GLU A 212 19.30 -11.69 -28.15
CA GLU A 212 19.57 -11.31 -29.54
C GLU A 212 18.28 -10.93 -30.29
N ARG A 213 17.22 -11.74 -30.18
CA ARG A 213 15.92 -11.46 -30.81
C ARG A 213 15.29 -10.18 -30.29
N VAL A 214 15.34 -9.96 -28.97
CA VAL A 214 14.88 -8.70 -28.38
C VAL A 214 15.68 -7.52 -28.92
N GLY A 215 17.00 -7.65 -29.06
CA GLY A 215 17.86 -6.65 -29.71
C GLY A 215 17.46 -6.33 -31.16
N GLN A 216 16.91 -7.30 -31.87
CA GLN A 216 16.35 -7.14 -33.22
C GLN A 216 14.91 -6.56 -33.22
N GLY A 217 14.40 -6.19 -32.04
CA GLY A 217 13.10 -5.54 -31.87
C GLY A 217 11.92 -6.49 -31.65
N LYS A 218 12.17 -7.80 -31.53
CA LYS A 218 11.15 -8.82 -31.23
C LYS A 218 10.74 -8.81 -29.75
N ALA A 219 9.65 -9.50 -29.45
CA ALA A 219 9.23 -9.81 -28.09
C ALA A 219 9.32 -11.32 -27.88
N VAL A 220 9.70 -11.73 -26.67
CA VAL A 220 9.86 -13.13 -26.29
C VAL A 220 9.26 -13.37 -24.91
N ALA A 221 8.74 -14.56 -24.66
CA ALA A 221 8.13 -14.93 -23.38
C ALA A 221 8.58 -16.30 -22.87
N SER A 222 8.43 -16.49 -21.56
CA SER A 222 8.61 -17.76 -20.86
C SER A 222 7.72 -17.77 -19.62
N GLY A 223 6.65 -18.59 -19.64
CA GLY A 223 5.60 -18.56 -18.63
C GLY A 223 5.06 -17.14 -18.40
N LYS A 224 5.20 -16.63 -17.17
CA LYS A 224 4.74 -15.27 -16.80
C LYS A 224 5.68 -14.15 -17.24
N TRP A 225 6.88 -14.46 -17.72
CA TRP A 225 7.88 -13.46 -18.07
C TRP A 225 7.81 -13.09 -19.54
N LYS A 226 8.02 -11.82 -19.84
CA LYS A 226 8.12 -11.28 -21.19
C LYS A 226 9.30 -10.31 -21.29
N MET A 227 10.06 -10.38 -22.37
CA MET A 227 11.14 -9.43 -22.67
C MET A 227 10.87 -8.76 -24.02
N GLN A 228 11.05 -7.45 -24.08
CA GLN A 228 10.96 -6.68 -25.33
C GLN A 228 11.67 -5.32 -25.20
N LEU A 229 11.87 -4.65 -26.33
CA LEU A 229 12.28 -3.25 -26.33
C LEU A 229 11.07 -2.31 -26.28
N SER A 230 11.14 -1.28 -25.42
CA SER A 230 10.24 -0.12 -25.47
C SER A 230 10.29 0.59 -26.82
N THR A 231 9.31 1.45 -27.08
CA THR A 231 9.28 2.41 -28.20
C THR A 231 10.56 3.26 -28.31
N LYS A 232 11.26 3.47 -27.19
CA LYS A 232 12.54 4.22 -27.13
C LYS A 232 13.78 3.32 -27.21
N GLY A 233 13.63 2.03 -27.48
CA GLY A 233 14.75 1.08 -27.62
C GLY A 233 15.36 0.59 -26.31
N ASN A 234 14.78 0.93 -25.15
CA ASN A 234 15.24 0.40 -23.86
C ASN A 234 14.71 -1.01 -23.64
N PHE A 235 15.56 -1.91 -23.13
CA PHE A 235 15.16 -3.24 -22.68
C PHE A 235 14.17 -3.17 -21.53
N LEU A 236 13.10 -3.96 -21.62
CA LEU A 236 12.08 -4.11 -20.60
C LEU A 236 11.92 -5.59 -20.23
N LEU A 237 11.80 -5.84 -18.93
CA LEU A 237 11.36 -7.12 -18.38
C LEU A 237 9.95 -6.94 -17.82
N GLY A 238 9.02 -7.75 -18.32
CA GLY A 238 7.62 -7.77 -17.94
C GLY A 238 7.28 -9.01 -17.13
N GLU A 239 6.54 -8.84 -16.04
CA GLU A 239 5.91 -9.93 -15.30
C GLU A 239 4.39 -9.86 -15.50
N LEU A 240 3.78 -10.96 -15.96
CA LEU A 240 2.34 -11.08 -16.08
C LEU A 240 1.70 -11.16 -14.69
N LEU A 241 0.75 -10.28 -14.43
CA LEU A 241 0.00 -10.22 -13.18
C LEU A 241 -1.33 -10.98 -13.29
N LEU A 242 -1.98 -11.22 -12.14
CA LEU A 242 -3.27 -11.92 -12.05
C LEU A 242 -4.40 -11.24 -12.85
N ASP A 243 -4.33 -9.92 -13.03
CA ASP A 243 -5.29 -9.16 -13.84
C ASP A 243 -4.98 -9.20 -15.34
N LEU A 244 -4.04 -10.05 -15.75
CA LEU A 244 -3.58 -10.25 -17.13
C LEU A 244 -2.87 -9.04 -17.73
N THR A 245 -2.43 -8.11 -16.89
CA THR A 245 -1.55 -7.01 -17.31
C THR A 245 -0.08 -7.36 -17.07
N TYR A 246 0.82 -6.78 -17.87
CA TYR A 246 2.25 -6.90 -17.62
C TYR A 246 2.74 -5.70 -16.80
N GLN A 247 3.42 -5.99 -15.68
CA GLN A 247 4.22 -5.01 -14.98
C GLN A 247 5.61 -4.94 -15.60
N TRP A 248 5.95 -3.79 -16.17
CA TRP A 248 7.24 -3.59 -16.85
C TRP A 248 8.25 -2.87 -15.98
N ILE A 249 9.47 -3.41 -15.94
CA ILE A 249 10.60 -2.79 -15.28
C ILE A 249 11.77 -2.63 -16.26
N ARG A 250 12.65 -1.67 -15.96
CA ARG A 250 14.00 -1.60 -16.51
C ARG A 250 14.95 -2.23 -15.49
N PRO A 251 15.28 -3.52 -15.63
CA PRO A 251 16.10 -4.19 -14.65
C PRO A 251 17.52 -3.59 -14.64
N MET A 252 18.05 -3.31 -13.44
CA MET A 252 19.50 -3.06 -13.30
C MET A 252 20.31 -4.36 -13.37
N TYR A 253 19.70 -5.49 -13.02
CA TYR A 253 20.24 -6.83 -13.15
C TYR A 253 19.14 -7.80 -13.57
N ILE A 254 19.50 -8.83 -14.31
CA ILE A 254 18.58 -9.90 -14.70
C ILE A 254 18.54 -10.93 -13.57
N PRO A 255 17.36 -11.30 -13.04
CA PRO A 255 17.25 -12.37 -12.06
C PRO A 255 17.88 -13.67 -12.63
N PRO A 256 18.86 -14.29 -11.94
CA PRO A 256 19.59 -15.44 -12.48
C PRO A 256 18.71 -16.62 -12.92
N ILE A 257 17.57 -16.81 -12.24
CA ILE A 257 16.60 -17.87 -12.58
C ILE A 257 16.07 -17.77 -14.01
N LEU A 258 16.05 -16.57 -14.61
CA LEU A 258 15.58 -16.35 -15.98
C LEU A 258 16.57 -16.85 -17.04
N LEU A 259 17.84 -17.03 -16.66
CA LEU A 259 18.89 -17.52 -17.56
C LEU A 259 18.69 -19.00 -17.89
N ASP A 260 18.08 -19.75 -16.96
CA ASP A 260 17.79 -21.17 -17.10
C ASP A 260 16.47 -21.44 -17.84
N TYR A 261 15.72 -20.40 -18.18
CA TYR A 261 14.44 -20.53 -18.86
C TYR A 261 14.61 -20.68 -20.36
N LEU A 262 13.72 -21.48 -20.95
CA LEU A 262 13.52 -21.52 -22.39
C LEU A 262 12.48 -20.48 -22.80
N TRP A 263 12.78 -19.79 -23.89
CA TRP A 263 12.01 -18.65 -24.39
C TRP A 263 11.46 -18.95 -25.77
N HIS A 264 10.35 -18.31 -26.12
CA HIS A 264 9.76 -18.37 -27.45
C HIS A 264 9.31 -16.98 -27.89
N GLU A 265 9.22 -16.76 -29.21
CA GLU A 265 8.77 -15.48 -29.78
C GLU A 265 7.27 -15.29 -29.55
N VAL A 266 6.86 -14.07 -29.20
CA VAL A 266 5.47 -13.66 -28.98
C VAL A 266 5.20 -12.29 -29.62
N ASP A 267 3.93 -11.91 -29.69
CA ASP A 267 3.54 -10.58 -30.16
C ASP A 267 4.05 -9.47 -29.23
N LYS A 268 4.48 -8.38 -29.84
CA LYS A 268 5.05 -7.22 -29.17
C LYS A 268 3.94 -6.28 -28.68
N ASP A 269 4.05 -5.82 -27.44
CA ASP A 269 3.14 -4.80 -26.90
C ASP A 269 3.65 -3.40 -27.23
N THR A 270 2.73 -2.46 -27.44
CA THR A 270 3.07 -1.04 -27.70
C THR A 270 3.25 -0.30 -26.38
N ILE A 271 4.51 -0.13 -25.94
CA ILE A 271 4.90 0.42 -24.63
C ILE A 271 6.13 1.32 -24.72
#